data_AF-A0A2N0MLG2-F1
#
_entry.id   AF-A0A2N0MLG2-F1
#
_cell.length_a   1.000
_cell.length_b   1.000
_cell.length_c   1.000
_cell.angle_alpha   90.00
_cell.angle_beta   90.00
_cell.angle_gamma   90.00
#
_symmetry.space_group_name_H-M   'P 1'
#
loop_
_entity.id
_entity.type
_entity.pdbx_description
1 polymer ?
#
loop_
_entity_poly.entity_id
_entity_poly.type
_entity_poly.pdbx_seq_one_letter_code
_entity_poly.pdbx_strand_id
1 'polypeptide(L)' 'MAGEALSRVGEHISTFKLTPGPHGKFDVIVDGEVVAEHRHEPNAHIFPDLQDLMKAIEQRVG' A
#
# COMPACT_ATOMS: atom_id res chain seq x y z
N MET A 1 0.22 12.39 4.22
CA MET A 1 -0.77 11.46 4.82
C MET A 1 -1.34 10.56 3.71
N ALA A 2 -1.87 9.36 4.01
CA ALA A 2 -2.37 8.43 2.97
C ALA A 2 -3.46 9.04 2.05
N GLY A 3 -4.35 9.89 2.57
CA GLY A 3 -5.35 10.58 1.74
C GLY A 3 -4.76 11.59 0.74
N GLU A 4 -3.64 12.21 1.10
CA GLU A 4 -2.95 13.20 0.27
C GLU A 4 -2.19 12.52 -0.89
N ALA A 5 -1.61 11.34 -0.61
CA ALA A 5 -1.03 10.47 -1.63
C ALA A 5 -2.07 10.08 -2.70
N LEU A 6 -3.22 9.58 -2.28
CA LEU A 6 -4.30 9.14 -3.17
C LEU A 6 -4.87 10.28 -4.01
N SER A 7 -4.98 11.50 -3.45
CA SER A 7 -5.48 12.66 -4.17
C SER A 7 -4.59 13.09 -5.35
N ARG A 8 -3.29 12.78 -5.31
CA ARG A 8 -2.34 13.12 -6.40
C ARG A 8 -2.36 12.11 -7.54
N VAL A 9 -2.87 10.90 -7.31
CA VAL A 9 -2.86 9.80 -8.28
C VAL A 9 -4.24 9.25 -8.63
N GLY A 10 -5.32 9.88 -8.15
CA GLY A 10 -6.70 9.45 -8.42
C GLY A 10 -7.07 9.36 -9.90
N GLU A 11 -6.33 9.99 -10.81
CA GLU A 11 -6.49 9.83 -12.27
C GLU A 11 -5.81 8.54 -12.82
N HIS A 12 -4.90 7.93 -12.07
CA HIS A 12 -4.08 6.79 -12.47
C HIS A 12 -4.39 5.49 -11.72
N ILE A 13 -5.13 5.56 -10.60
CA ILE A 13 -5.57 4.39 -9.83
C ILE A 13 -7.08 4.29 -9.90
N SER A 14 -7.60 3.13 -10.30
CA SER A 14 -9.04 2.91 -10.41
C SER A 14 -9.66 2.51 -9.07
N THR A 15 -8.93 1.76 -8.25
CA THR A 15 -9.39 1.29 -6.94
C THR A 15 -8.27 1.28 -5.90
N PHE A 16 -8.62 1.63 -4.67
CA PHE A 16 -7.73 1.56 -3.51
C PHE A 16 -8.45 0.90 -2.33
N LYS A 17 -7.79 -0.04 -1.66
CA LYS A 17 -8.33 -0.73 -0.50
C LYS A 17 -7.25 -1.02 0.54
N LEU A 18 -7.57 -0.73 1.80
CA LEU A 18 -6.84 -1.22 2.96
C LEU A 18 -7.61 -2.41 3.55
N THR A 19 -6.98 -3.58 3.56
CA THR A 19 -7.59 -4.78 4.16
C THR A 19 -6.91 -5.05 5.49
N PRO A 20 -7.62 -4.92 6.63
CA PRO A 20 -7.04 -5.27 7.93
C PRO A 20 -6.83 -6.78 8.02
N GLY A 21 -5.74 -7.16 8.66
CA GLY A 21 -5.35 -8.54 8.97
C GLY A 21 -5.08 -8.73 10.46
N PRO A 22 -4.72 -9.96 10.86
CA PRO A 22 -4.44 -10.26 12.26
C PRO A 22 -3.22 -9.49 12.79
N HIS A 23 -3.21 -9.21 14.09
CA HIS A 23 -2.10 -8.53 14.80
C HIS A 23 -1.73 -7.13 14.27
N GLY A 24 -2.71 -6.35 13.79
CA GLY A 24 -2.45 -5.00 13.27
C GLY A 24 -1.81 -4.98 11.89
N LYS A 25 -1.74 -6.14 11.21
CA LYS A 25 -1.45 -6.23 9.78
C LYS A 25 -2.50 -5.43 9.00
N PHE A 26 -2.08 -4.77 7.94
CA PHE A 26 -2.98 -4.35 6.87
C PHE A 26 -2.29 -4.58 5.53
N ASP A 27 -3.07 -4.93 4.53
CA ASP A 27 -2.62 -5.05 3.15
C ASP A 27 -3.11 -3.85 2.37
N VAL A 28 -2.23 -3.30 1.55
CA VAL A 28 -2.56 -2.21 0.64
C VAL A 28 -2.77 -2.79 -0.74
N ILE A 29 -3.98 -2.61 -1.25
CA ILE A 29 -4.43 -3.14 -2.54
C ILE A 29 -4.73 -1.97 -3.46
N VAL A 30 -4.10 -1.96 -4.63
CA VAL A 30 -4.34 -0.98 -5.70
C VAL A 30 -4.70 -1.76 -6.96
N ASP A 31 -5.82 -1.42 -7.58
CA ASP A 31 -6.28 -2.05 -8.84
C ASP A 31 -6.37 -3.58 -8.78
N GLY A 32 -6.72 -4.11 -7.60
CA GLY A 32 -6.85 -5.54 -7.34
C GLY A 32 -5.53 -6.26 -6.99
N GLU A 33 -4.40 -5.56 -7.01
CA GLU A 33 -3.09 -6.12 -6.68
C GLU A 33 -2.61 -5.69 -5.29
N VAL A 34 -2.03 -6.61 -4.51
CA VAL A 34 -1.37 -6.28 -3.24
C VAL A 34 -0.04 -5.60 -3.56
N VAL A 35 0.08 -4.33 -3.20
CA VAL A 35 1.27 -3.51 -3.49
C VAL A 35 2.18 -3.35 -2.29
N ALA A 36 1.64 -3.48 -1.09
CA ALA A 36 2.40 -3.48 0.14
C ALA A 36 1.65 -4.34 1.18
N GLU A 37 2.39 -5.18 1.90
CA GLU A 37 1.82 -6.02 2.96
C GLU A 37 2.74 -6.08 4.18
N HIS A 38 2.14 -6.38 5.34
CA HIS A 38 2.90 -6.70 6.54
C HIS A 38 3.45 -8.12 6.46
N ARG A 39 4.78 -8.24 6.57
CA ARG A 39 5.50 -9.52 6.49
C ARG A 39 6.18 -9.80 7.83
N HIS A 40 6.01 -11.03 8.30
CA HIS A 40 6.80 -11.56 9.41
C HIS A 40 8.03 -12.26 8.85
N GLU A 41 9.20 -11.74 9.18
CA GLU A 41 10.47 -12.45 9.04
C GLU A 41 10.92 -12.99 10.39
N PRO A 42 11.82 -14.00 10.42
CA PRO A 42 12.26 -14.63 11.67
C PRO A 42 12.79 -13.65 12.73
N ASN A 43 13.31 -12.49 12.31
CA ASN A 43 13.89 -11.47 13.18
C ASN A 43 13.28 -10.06 13.00
N ALA A 44 12.20 -9.91 12.23
CA ALA A 44 11.65 -8.59 11.92
C ALA A 44 10.16 -8.61 11.57
N HIS A 45 9.48 -7.53 11.95
CA HIS A 45 8.13 -7.21 11.50
C HIS A 45 8.23 -6.07 10.48
N ILE A 46 8.02 -6.38 9.20
CA ILE A 46 8.07 -5.39 8.13
C ILE A 46 6.65 -4.88 7.91
N PHE A 47 6.35 -3.69 8.40
CA PHE A 47 5.06 -3.04 8.16
C PHE A 47 5.07 -2.35 6.78
N PRO A 48 3.96 -2.40 6.04
CA PRO A 48 3.82 -1.64 4.82
C PRO A 48 3.79 -0.16 5.22
N ASP A 49 4.82 0.56 4.83
CA ASP A 49 4.92 1.97 5.14
C ASP A 49 4.33 2.82 4.00
N LEU A 50 4.20 4.12 4.27
CA LEU A 50 3.67 5.05 3.28
C LEU A 50 4.60 5.17 2.05
N GLN A 51 5.90 4.92 2.19
CA GLN A 51 6.87 5.02 1.10
C GLN A 51 6.74 3.85 0.12
N ASP A 52 6.52 2.63 0.61
CA ASP A 52 6.26 1.46 -0.23
C ASP A 52 5.00 1.67 -1.07
N LEU A 53 3.95 2.24 -0.47
CA LEU A 53 2.74 2.65 -1.18
C LEU A 53 3.04 3.70 -2.26
N MET A 54 3.73 4.79 -1.90
CA MET A 54 4.07 5.86 -2.84
C MET A 54 4.91 5.35 -4.01
N LYS A 55 5.88 4.47 -3.75
CA LYS A 55 6.73 3.86 -4.76
C LYS A 55 5.94 2.97 -5.72
N ALA A 56 5.02 2.16 -5.20
CA ALA A 56 4.17 1.30 -6.03
C ALA A 56 3.18 2.09 -6.90
N ILE A 57 2.77 3.26 -6.41
CA ILE A 57 1.95 4.22 -7.15
C ILE A 57 2.81 4.90 -8.24
N GLU A 58 3.99 5.43 -7.91
CA GLU A 58 4.89 6.09 -8.86
C GLU A 58 5.29 5.16 -10.02
N GLN A 59 5.60 3.90 -9.75
CA GLN A 59 5.90 2.89 -10.78
C GLN A 59 4.76 2.66 -11.78
N ARG A 60 3.51 2.95 -11.40
CA ARG A 60 2.34 2.83 -12.29
C ARG A 60 2.06 4.11 -13.06
N VAL A 61 2.46 5.26 -12.55
CA VAL A 61 2.26 6.57 -13.20
C VAL A 61 3.35 6.87 -14.24
N GLY A 62 4.59 6.40 -14.00
CA GLY A 62 5.72 6.60 -14.92
C GLY A 62 6.58 7.79 -14.56
#